data_AF-A0AAD0HW00-F1
#
_entry.id   AF-A0AAD0HW00-F1
#
_cell.length_a   1.000
_cell.length_b   1.000
_cell.length_c   1.000
_cell.angle_alpha   90.00
_cell.angle_beta   90.00
_cell.angle_gamma   90.00
#
_symmetry.space_group_name_H-M   'P 1'
#
loop_
_entity.id
_entity.type
_entity.pdbx_description
1 polymer ?
#
loop_
_entity_poly.entity_id
_entity_poly.type
_entity_poly.pdbx_seq_one_letter_code
_entity_poly.pdbx_strand_id
1 'polypeptide(L)' 'MYANMEKVIKESRKHLTTHYDMTFDQLNDIRDNSKGIFEMIGTAFMFGFGQGMKYQKKRGKVNKNGK' A
#
# COMPACT_ATOMS: atom_id res chain seq x y z
N MET A 1 -7.82 -19.78 6.66
CA MET A 1 -6.72 -19.35 7.54
C MET A 1 -7.01 -17.90 7.94
N TYR A 2 -7.62 -17.66 9.11
CA TYR A 2 -7.85 -16.28 9.56
C TYR A 2 -6.51 -15.74 10.05
N ALA A 3 -5.86 -14.93 9.22
CA ALA A 3 -4.66 -14.24 9.64
C ALA A 3 -5.05 -13.34 10.83
N ASN A 4 -4.34 -13.47 11.95
CA ASN A 4 -4.52 -12.56 13.07
C ASN A 4 -4.16 -11.14 12.58
N MET A 5 -5.18 -10.29 12.45
CA MET A 5 -5.11 -8.97 11.84
C MET A 5 -4.00 -8.13 12.49
N GLU A 6 -3.89 -8.15 13.81
CA GLU A 6 -2.88 -7.39 14.54
C GLU A 6 -1.47 -7.86 14.21
N LYS A 7 -1.28 -9.18 14.12
CA LYS A 7 0.00 -9.77 13.75
C LYS A 7 0.40 -9.37 12.33
N VAL A 8 -0.54 -9.40 11.39
CA VAL A 8 -0.31 -8.97 10.00
C VAL A 8 0.07 -7.50 9.94
N ILE A 9 -0.68 -6.61 10.61
CA ILE A 9 -0.38 -5.18 10.63
C ILE A 9 1.01 -4.92 11.22
N LYS A 10 1.36 -5.60 12.31
CA LYS A 10 2.66 -5.43 12.98
C LYS A 10 3.83 -5.87 12.09
N GLU A 11 3.69 -6.99 11.37
CA GLU A 11 4.71 -7.43 10.43
C GLU A 11 4.78 -6.53 9.19
N SER A 12 3.65 -6.09 8.64
CA SER A 12 3.63 -5.16 7.49
C SER A 12 4.33 -3.83 7.78
N ARG A 13 4.20 -3.28 8.99
CA ARG A 13 4.90 -2.06 9.42
C ARG A 13 6.42 -2.16 9.36
N LYS A 14 7.00 -3.35 9.55
CA LYS A 14 8.46 -3.56 9.45
C LYS A 14 8.97 -3.50 8.02
N HIS A 15 8.08 -3.67 7.04
CA HIS A 15 8.42 -3.80 5.62
C HIS A 15 7.87 -2.66 4.77
N LEU A 16 7.17 -1.69 5.38
CA LEU A 16 6.75 -0.45 4.72
C LEU A 16 8.01 0.38 4.43
N THR A 17 8.37 0.43 3.16
CA THR A 17 9.45 1.27 2.68
C THR A 17 8.96 2.67 2.44
N THR A 18 9.68 3.63 3.02
CA THR A 18 9.53 5.06 2.77
C THR A 18 9.37 5.32 1.26
N HIS A 19 8.39 6.14 0.90
CA HIS A 19 8.00 6.53 -0.48
C HIS A 19 7.08 5.56 -1.26
N TYR A 20 6.73 4.39 -0.71
CA TYR A 20 5.67 3.52 -1.27
C TYR A 20 4.42 3.49 -0.39
N ASP A 21 4.42 4.28 0.68
CA ASP A 21 3.31 4.48 1.58
C ASP A 21 2.33 5.48 0.95
N MET A 22 1.05 5.33 1.26
CA MET A 22 0.05 6.33 0.89
C MET A 22 0.30 7.59 1.71
N THR A 23 0.53 8.72 1.04
CA THR A 23 0.75 10.01 1.71
C THR A 23 -0.57 10.57 2.23
N PHE A 24 -0.48 11.52 3.17
CA PHE A 24 -1.66 12.22 3.67
C PHE A 24 -2.41 12.97 2.55
N ASP A 25 -1.67 13.59 1.62
CA ASP A 25 -2.26 14.28 0.47
C ASP A 25 -3.02 13.32 -0.46
N GLN A 26 -2.46 12.14 -0.73
CA GLN A 26 -3.15 11.11 -1.51
C GLN A 26 -4.42 10.60 -0.81
N LEU A 27 -4.40 10.54 0.51
CA LEU A 27 -5.57 10.21 1.33
C LEU A 27 -6.66 11.27 1.24
N ASN A 28 -6.29 12.55 1.27
CA ASN A 28 -7.23 13.66 1.08
C ASN A 28 -7.80 13.66 -0.33
N ASP A 29 -6.97 13.45 -1.35
CA ASP A 29 -7.44 13.34 -2.74
C ASP A 29 -8.46 12.20 -2.89
N ILE A 30 -8.19 11.02 -2.30
CA ILE A 30 -9.12 9.90 -2.33
C ILE A 30 -10.43 10.27 -1.60
N ARG A 31 -10.34 10.94 -0.45
CA ARG A 31 -11.52 11.39 0.31
C ARG A 31 -12.38 12.37 -0.49
N ASP A 32 -11.75 13.39 -1.07
CA ASP A 32 -12.45 14.49 -1.74
C ASP A 32 -13.08 14.05 -3.07
N ASN A 33 -12.55 12.99 -3.68
CA ASN A 33 -13.07 12.43 -4.93
C ASN A 33 -13.99 11.21 -4.74
N SER A 34 -14.25 10.78 -3.50
CA SER A 34 -15.13 9.63 -3.22
C SER A 34 -16.56 10.09 -2.89
N LYS A 35 -17.57 9.42 -3.44
CA LYS A 35 -19.00 9.75 -3.19
C LYS A 35 -19.52 9.18 -1.86
N GLY A 36 -18.70 8.39 -1.16
CA GLY A 36 -19.04 7.84 0.14
C GLY A 36 -17.91 7.03 0.77
N ILE A 37 -18.12 6.64 2.03
CA ILE A 37 -17.11 5.96 2.87
C ILE A 37 -16.68 4.62 2.25
N PHE A 38 -17.60 3.85 1.66
CA PHE A 38 -17.25 2.56 1.05
C PHE A 38 -16.41 2.71 -0.22
N GLU A 39 -16.69 3.72 -1.05
CA GLU A 39 -15.90 4.03 -2.24
C GLU A 39 -14.51 4.55 -1.85
N MET A 40 -14.43 5.37 -0.80
CA MET A 40 -13.17 5.85 -0.23
C MET A 40 -12.29 4.70 0.25
N ILE A 41 -12.84 3.76 1.03
CA ILE A 41 -12.11 2.58 1.51
C ILE A 41 -11.64 1.72 0.34
N GLY A 42 -12.51 1.45 -0.65
CA GLY A 42 -12.17 0.66 -1.83
C GLY A 42 -11.05 1.29 -2.65
N THR A 43 -11.14 2.60 -2.89
CA THR A 43 -10.14 3.35 -3.65
C THR A 43 -8.80 3.39 -2.92
N ALA A 44 -8.80 3.63 -1.61
CA ALA A 44 -7.59 3.59 -0.78
C ALA A 44 -6.93 2.20 -0.80
N PHE A 45 -7.71 1.14 -0.69
CA PHE A 45 -7.18 -0.23 -0.74
C PHE A 45 -6.54 -0.53 -2.10
N MET A 46 -7.21 -0.20 -3.21
CA MET A 46 -6.66 -0.39 -4.56
C MET A 46 -5.38 0.42 -4.79
N PHE A 47 -5.34 1.67 -4.33
CA PHE A 47 -4.17 2.52 -4.44
C PHE A 47 -2.98 1.93 -3.67
N GLY A 48 -3.18 1.55 -2.41
CA GLY A 48 -2.15 0.92 -1.57
C GLY A 48 -1.63 -0.38 -2.18
N PHE A 49 -2.52 -1.22 -2.72
CA PHE A 49 -2.14 -2.45 -3.42
C PHE A 49 -1.27 -2.16 -4.66
N GLY A 50 -1.63 -1.16 -5.47
CA GLY A 50 -0.85 -0.73 -6.62
C GLY A 50 0.55 -0.23 -6.25
N GLN A 51 0.69 0.50 -5.14
CA GLN A 51 2.00 0.90 -4.62
C GLN A 51 2.85 -0.30 -4.18
N GLY A 52 2.25 -1.26 -3.49
CA GLY A 52 2.90 -2.52 -3.12
C GLY A 52 3.41 -3.31 -4.33
N MET A 53 2.62 -3.39 -5.41
CA MET A 53 3.05 -4.04 -6.66
C MET A 53 4.22 -3.31 -7.32
N LYS A 54 4.18 -1.97 -7.38
CA LYS A 54 5.29 -1.15 -7.90
C LYS A 54 6.58 -1.39 -7.13
N TYR A 55 6.47 -1.46 -5.80
CA TYR A 55 7.59 -1.77 -4.93
C TYR A 55 8.17 -3.16 -5.19
N GLN A 56 7.34 -4.20 -5.25
CA GLN A 56 7.80 -5.55 -5.56
C GLN A 56 8.48 -5.62 -6.93
N LYS A 57 7.94 -4.94 -7.95
CA LYS A 57 8.56 -4.86 -9.27
C LYS A 57 9.92 -4.17 -9.22
N LYS A 58 10.07 -3.11 -8.41
CA LYS A 58 11.38 -2.44 -8.21
C LYS A 58 12.37 -3.35 -7.50
N ARG A 59 11.98 -4.01 -6.39
CA ARG A 59 12.85 -5.00 -5.71
C ARG A 59 13.28 -6.13 -6.64
N GLY A 60 12.34 -6.69 -7.41
CA GLY A 60 12.63 -7.76 -8.36
C GLY A 60 13.56 -7.34 -9.50
N LYS A 61 13.59 -6.04 -9.87
CA LYS A 61 14.56 -5.48 -10.81
C LYS A 61 15.92 -5.23 -10.17
N VAL A 62 15.97 -4.75 -8.92
CA VAL A 62 17.23 -4.56 -8.18
C VAL A 62 17.93 -5.91 -7.96
N ASN A 63 17.19 -6.98 -7.65
CA ASN A 63 17.73 -8.33 -7.50
C ASN A 63 18.15 -9.01 -8.82
N LYS A 64 17.75 -8.49 -9.99
CA LYS A 64 18.20 -9.03 -11.30
C LYS A 64 19.47 -8.37 -11.83
N ASN A 65 19.83 -7.20 -11.30
CA ASN A 65 20.99 -6.42 -11.74
C ASN A 65 22.11 -6.31 -10.69
N GLY A 66 21.94 -6.91 -9.51
CA GLY A 66 23.02 -7.10 -8.54
C GLY A 66 23.47 -8.55 -8.54
N LYS A 67 24.71 -8.78 -9.00
CA LYS A 67 25.55 -9.99 -8.85
C LYS A 67 24.86 -11.30 -8.47
#